data_AF-A0A2H6GMZ5-F1
#
_entry.id   AF-A0A2H6GMZ5-F1
#
_cell.length_a   1.000
_cell.length_b   1.000
_cell.length_c   1.000
_cell.angle_alpha   90.00
_cell.angle_beta   90.00
_cell.angle_gamma   90.00
#
_symmetry.space_group_name_H-M   'P 1'
#
loop_
_entity.id
_entity.type
_entity.pdbx_description
1 polymer ?
#
loop_
_entity_poly.entity_id
_entity_poly.type
_entity_poly.pdbx_seq_one_letter_code
_entity_poly.pdbx_strand_id
1 'polypeptide(L)'
;MKTMKMSIIAILAAACLLIFSAVSFASPPDWNQGTTDQRIRTLSDLQPGLGTVMIEYGNRFSAAYYAAKGGNWGMAAYQLKEAGEIQEVGEATRPAHSPALKSFEHSYLDNLNATVKAKDFKQFKAAFNQTIEGCNGCHAASGHAYIKYQLPKRSPSPTSVK
;
A
#
# COMPACT_ATOMS: atom_id res chain seq x y z
N MET A 1 -46.26 -44.05 -23.79
CA MET A 1 -46.39 -42.60 -24.07
C MET A 1 -46.02 -41.69 -22.89
N LYS A 2 -46.35 -42.04 -21.63
CA LYS A 2 -45.91 -41.28 -20.43
C LYS A 2 -44.40 -41.30 -20.18
N THR A 3 -43.76 -42.45 -20.40
CA THR A 3 -42.31 -42.64 -20.22
C THR A 3 -41.46 -41.81 -21.18
N MET A 4 -41.88 -41.68 -22.44
CA MET A 4 -41.19 -40.88 -23.46
C MET A 4 -41.24 -39.37 -23.19
N LYS A 5 -42.33 -38.85 -22.60
CA LYS A 5 -42.44 -37.44 -22.19
C LYS A 5 -41.53 -37.12 -20.99
N MET A 6 -41.30 -38.09 -20.10
CA MET A 6 -40.46 -37.91 -18.91
C MET A 6 -38.96 -37.86 -19.26
N SER A 7 -38.53 -38.62 -20.26
CA SER A 7 -37.16 -38.57 -20.80
C SER A 7 -36.85 -37.26 -21.54
N ILE A 8 -37.82 -36.68 -22.27
CA ILE A 8 -37.65 -35.41 -22.97
C ILE A 8 -37.51 -34.24 -21.97
N ILE A 9 -38.29 -34.24 -20.89
CA ILE A 9 -38.21 -33.21 -19.84
C ILE A 9 -36.87 -33.28 -19.08
N ALA A 10 -36.36 -34.49 -18.80
CA ALA A 10 -35.07 -34.68 -18.15
C ALA A 10 -33.88 -34.22 -19.03
N ILE A 11 -33.95 -34.44 -20.35
CA ILE A 11 -32.92 -33.99 -21.30
C ILE A 11 -32.95 -32.46 -21.47
N LEU A 12 -34.14 -31.85 -21.52
CA LEU A 12 -34.31 -30.39 -21.56
C LEU A 12 -33.81 -29.71 -20.28
N ALA A 13 -34.04 -30.30 -19.10
CA ALA A 13 -33.55 -29.76 -17.83
C ALA A 13 -32.02 -29.85 -17.70
N ALA A 14 -31.40 -30.95 -18.15
CA ALA A 14 -29.95 -31.10 -18.18
C ALA A 14 -29.27 -30.15 -19.19
N ALA A 15 -29.89 -29.94 -20.36
CA ALA A 15 -29.41 -28.95 -21.33
C ALA A 15 -29.52 -27.51 -20.79
N CYS A 16 -30.59 -27.17 -20.05
CA CYS A 16 -30.75 -25.86 -19.43
C CYS A 16 -29.72 -25.59 -18.32
N LEU A 17 -29.36 -26.62 -17.53
CA LEU A 17 -28.31 -26.53 -16.51
C LEU A 17 -26.91 -26.34 -17.12
N LEU A 18 -26.61 -26.97 -18.27
CA LEU A 18 -25.33 -26.80 -18.95
C LEU A 18 -25.18 -25.43 -19.62
N ILE A 19 -26.29 -24.83 -20.06
CA ILE A 19 -26.31 -23.48 -20.63
C ILE A 19 -26.13 -22.42 -19.53
N PHE A 20 -26.67 -22.62 -18.32
CA PHE A 20 -26.51 -21.68 -17.20
C PHE A 20 -25.08 -21.61 -16.65
N SER A 21 -24.31 -22.70 -16.73
CA SER A 21 -22.91 -22.75 -16.28
C SER A 21 -21.94 -21.98 -17.18
N ALA A 22 -22.29 -21.76 -18.46
CA ALA A 22 -21.40 -21.13 -19.44
C ALA A 22 -21.54 -19.59 -19.48
N VAL A 23 -22.68 -19.03 -19.03
CA VAL A 23 -22.96 -17.58 -19.12
C VAL A 23 -22.20 -16.78 -18.05
N SER A 24 -21.71 -17.41 -16.98
CA SER A 24 -20.95 -16.72 -15.93
C SER A 24 -19.51 -16.32 -16.33
N PHE A 25 -19.08 -16.61 -17.56
CA PHE A 25 -17.77 -16.18 -18.10
C PHE A 25 -17.86 -15.06 -19.17
N ALA A 26 -19.03 -14.47 -19.43
CA ALA A 26 -19.29 -13.79 -20.70
C ALA A 26 -19.31 -12.24 -20.71
N SER A 27 -18.74 -11.54 -19.72
CA SER A 27 -18.48 -10.09 -19.87
C SER A 27 -17.22 -9.66 -19.12
N PRO A 28 -16.31 -8.89 -19.76
CA PRO A 28 -15.18 -8.31 -19.05
C PRO A 28 -15.70 -7.39 -17.92
N PRO A 29 -15.01 -7.35 -16.77
CA PRO A 29 -15.40 -6.46 -15.66
C PRO A 29 -15.46 -5.01 -16.15
N ASP A 30 -16.26 -4.17 -15.48
CA ASP A 30 -16.54 -2.79 -15.92
C ASP A 30 -15.28 -1.96 -16.23
N TRP A 31 -14.17 -2.20 -15.52
CA TRP A 31 -12.90 -1.53 -15.78
C TRP A 31 -12.25 -1.89 -17.12
N ASN A 32 -12.56 -3.07 -17.67
CA ASN A 32 -11.99 -3.65 -18.89
C ASN A 32 -12.97 -3.60 -20.06
N GLN A 33 -13.78 -2.55 -20.11
CA GLN A 33 -14.69 -2.26 -21.23
C GLN A 33 -14.23 -0.99 -21.98
N GLY A 34 -14.61 -0.89 -23.26
CA GLY A 34 -14.30 0.27 -24.09
C GLY A 34 -12.92 0.25 -24.77
N THR A 35 -12.54 1.41 -25.31
CA THR A 35 -11.25 1.63 -25.98
C THR A 35 -10.07 1.48 -25.02
N THR A 36 -8.86 1.29 -25.57
CA THR A 36 -7.63 1.25 -24.75
C THR A 36 -7.47 2.50 -23.87
N ASP A 37 -7.73 3.69 -24.40
CA ASP A 37 -7.64 4.94 -23.64
C ASP A 37 -8.65 5.00 -22.48
N GLN A 38 -9.88 4.54 -22.70
CA GLN A 38 -10.89 4.46 -21.64
C GLN A 38 -10.44 3.50 -20.53
N ARG A 39 -9.94 2.31 -20.90
CA ARG A 39 -9.44 1.34 -19.93
C ARG A 39 -8.25 1.87 -19.13
N ILE A 40 -7.31 2.58 -19.77
CA ILE A 40 -6.18 3.22 -19.08
C ILE A 40 -6.65 4.27 -18.09
N ARG A 41 -7.60 5.13 -18.47
CA ARG A 41 -8.18 6.13 -17.55
C ARG A 41 -8.86 5.44 -16.36
N THR A 42 -9.69 4.43 -16.62
CA THR A 42 -10.33 3.68 -15.54
C THR A 42 -9.32 3.02 -14.61
N LEU A 43 -8.26 2.41 -15.14
CA LEU A 43 -7.18 1.83 -14.32
C LEU A 43 -6.42 2.90 -13.50
N SER A 44 -6.23 4.09 -14.05
CA SER A 44 -5.64 5.24 -13.33
C SER A 44 -6.54 5.71 -12.20
N ASP A 45 -7.84 5.82 -12.44
CA ASP A 45 -8.83 6.28 -11.45
C ASP A 45 -9.03 5.24 -10.33
N LEU A 46 -8.84 3.97 -10.63
CA LEU A 46 -8.89 2.87 -9.65
C LEU A 46 -7.63 2.75 -8.78
N GLN A 47 -6.53 3.47 -9.09
CA GLN A 47 -5.33 3.40 -8.27
C GLN A 47 -5.63 3.84 -6.83
N PRO A 48 -5.13 3.11 -5.81
CA PRO A 48 -5.29 3.51 -4.43
C PRO A 48 -4.84 4.95 -4.18
N GLY A 49 -5.55 5.64 -3.29
CA GLY A 49 -5.18 7.00 -2.88
C GLY A 49 -3.92 7.04 -2.02
N LEU A 50 -3.43 8.26 -1.75
CA LEU A 50 -2.25 8.50 -0.91
C LEU A 50 -2.40 7.87 0.50
N GLY A 51 -3.62 7.73 1.02
CA GLY A 51 -3.86 7.06 2.30
C GLY A 51 -3.34 5.62 2.35
N THR A 52 -3.48 4.85 1.27
CA THR A 52 -2.96 3.46 1.19
C THR A 52 -1.43 3.46 1.20
N VAL A 53 -0.82 4.37 0.45
CA VAL A 53 0.64 4.59 0.45
C VAL A 53 1.14 4.93 1.85
N MET A 54 0.45 5.83 2.57
CA MET A 54 0.84 6.25 3.93
C MET A 54 0.66 5.14 4.98
N ILE A 55 -0.30 4.22 4.80
CA ILE A 55 -0.43 3.04 5.66
C ILE A 55 0.80 2.14 5.52
N GLU A 56 1.23 1.85 4.28
CA GLU A 56 2.44 1.05 4.05
C GLU A 56 3.67 1.79 4.57
N TYR A 57 3.84 3.07 4.25
CA TYR A 57 4.92 3.90 4.76
C TYR A 57 5.03 3.81 6.29
N GLY A 58 3.92 3.99 7.01
CA GLY A 58 3.88 3.92 8.47
C GLY A 58 4.30 2.55 9.02
N ASN A 59 3.95 1.45 8.33
CA ASN A 59 4.38 0.11 8.68
C ASN A 59 5.89 -0.07 8.49
N ARG A 60 6.43 0.35 7.35
CA ARG A 60 7.87 0.30 7.04
C ARG A 60 8.68 1.15 8.01
N PHE A 61 8.22 2.37 8.27
CA PHE A 61 8.85 3.28 9.22
C PHE A 61 8.89 2.70 10.65
N SER A 62 7.79 2.09 11.10
CA SER A 62 7.75 1.40 12.40
C SER A 62 8.69 0.20 12.44
N ALA A 63 8.72 -0.61 11.36
CA ALA A 63 9.60 -1.76 11.22
C ALA A 63 11.09 -1.35 11.29
N ALA A 64 11.46 -0.23 10.66
CA ALA A 64 12.82 0.32 10.70
C ALA A 64 13.28 0.65 12.12
N TYR A 65 12.42 1.26 12.95
CA TYR A 65 12.75 1.56 14.34
C TYR A 65 13.09 0.29 15.13
N TYR A 66 12.26 -0.74 15.01
CA TYR A 66 12.47 -1.98 15.75
C TYR A 66 13.68 -2.76 15.24
N ALA A 67 13.95 -2.71 13.93
CA ALA A 67 15.18 -3.27 13.35
C ALA A 67 16.42 -2.57 13.94
N ALA A 68 16.47 -1.24 13.92
CA ALA A 68 17.58 -0.47 14.48
C ALA A 68 17.75 -0.73 15.99
N LYS A 69 16.65 -0.76 16.75
CA LYS A 69 16.65 -1.07 18.19
C LYS A 69 17.19 -2.47 18.48
N GLY A 70 16.89 -3.44 17.61
CA GLY A 70 17.40 -4.81 17.71
C GLY A 70 18.84 -4.98 17.20
N GLY A 71 19.45 -3.93 16.64
CA GLY A 71 20.77 -3.99 16.02
C GLY A 71 20.78 -4.55 14.59
N ASN A 72 19.62 -4.81 14.01
CA ASN A 72 19.47 -5.26 12.62
C ASN A 72 19.52 -4.05 11.65
N TRP A 73 20.69 -3.43 11.53
CA TRP A 73 20.88 -2.23 10.72
C TRP A 73 20.60 -2.44 9.22
N GLY A 74 20.85 -3.64 8.70
CA GLY A 74 20.51 -3.99 7.32
C GLY A 74 19.00 -3.94 7.08
N MET A 75 18.22 -4.52 7.99
CA MET A 75 16.75 -4.43 7.93
C MET A 75 16.27 -2.99 8.17
N ALA A 76 16.90 -2.22 9.05
CA ALA A 76 16.54 -0.82 9.24
C ALA A 76 16.72 -0.01 7.95
N ALA A 77 17.87 -0.18 7.27
CA ALA A 77 18.14 0.48 5.99
C ALA A 77 17.17 0.03 4.90
N TYR A 78 16.89 -1.26 4.81
CA TYR A 78 15.92 -1.80 3.86
C TYR A 78 14.54 -1.18 4.07
N GLN A 79 14.02 -1.19 5.29
CA GLN A 79 12.68 -0.66 5.57
C GLN A 79 12.57 0.85 5.29
N LEU A 80 13.61 1.65 5.55
CA LEU A 80 13.60 3.08 5.19
C LEU A 80 13.68 3.32 3.68
N LYS A 81 14.45 2.49 2.95
CA LYS A 81 14.47 2.53 1.48
C LYS A 81 13.09 2.24 0.91
N GLU A 82 12.45 1.15 1.33
CA GLU A 82 11.12 0.78 0.82
C GLU A 82 10.04 1.80 1.25
N ALA A 83 10.22 2.48 2.40
CA ALA A 83 9.37 3.59 2.79
C ALA A 83 9.47 4.76 1.80
N GLY A 84 10.69 5.13 1.37
CA GLY A 84 10.89 6.11 0.30
C GLY A 84 10.24 5.67 -1.01
N GLU A 85 10.48 4.44 -1.45
CA GLU A 85 9.96 3.93 -2.73
C GLU A 85 8.42 3.91 -2.78
N ILE A 86 7.74 3.52 -1.69
CA ILE A 86 6.27 3.58 -1.67
C ILE A 86 5.77 5.03 -1.65
N GLN A 87 6.53 5.97 -1.06
CA GLN A 87 6.20 7.38 -1.13
C GLN A 87 6.33 7.92 -2.57
N GLU A 88 7.39 7.55 -3.30
CA GLU A 88 7.60 7.91 -4.72
C GLU A 88 6.42 7.43 -5.61
N VAL A 89 5.81 6.28 -5.30
CA VAL A 89 4.56 5.85 -5.96
C VAL A 89 3.44 6.88 -5.70
N GLY A 90 3.32 7.37 -4.47
CA GLY A 90 2.40 8.46 -4.12
C GLY A 90 2.70 9.76 -4.87
N GLU A 91 3.97 10.10 -5.05
CA GLU A 91 4.39 11.28 -5.82
C GLU A 91 3.99 11.18 -7.29
N ALA A 92 4.22 10.02 -7.90
CA ALA A 92 3.91 9.78 -9.31
C ALA A 92 2.39 9.73 -9.56
N THR A 93 1.67 9.03 -8.69
CA THR A 93 0.23 8.79 -8.86
C THR A 93 -0.64 9.93 -8.32
N ARG A 94 -0.10 10.81 -7.47
CA ARG A 94 -0.80 11.98 -6.88
C ARG A 94 0.09 13.23 -6.95
N PRO A 95 0.31 13.79 -8.15
CA PRO A 95 1.29 14.87 -8.37
C PRO A 95 1.03 16.13 -7.55
N ALA A 96 -0.23 16.41 -7.17
CA ALA A 96 -0.57 17.52 -6.29
C ALA A 96 0.08 17.43 -4.89
N HIS A 97 0.43 16.22 -4.44
CA HIS A 97 1.13 16.00 -3.17
C HIS A 97 2.65 15.86 -3.32
N SER A 98 3.18 15.66 -4.54
CA SER A 98 4.60 15.40 -4.78
C SER A 98 5.54 16.45 -4.16
N PRO A 99 5.30 17.78 -4.28
CA PRO A 99 6.20 18.76 -3.67
C PRO A 99 6.33 18.62 -2.15
N ALA A 100 5.23 18.30 -1.45
CA ALA A 100 5.22 18.12 -0.01
C ALA A 100 5.93 16.82 0.42
N LEU A 101 5.71 15.74 -0.33
CA LEU A 101 6.36 14.44 -0.11
C LEU A 101 7.89 14.53 -0.27
N LYS A 102 8.38 15.11 -1.38
CA LYS A 102 9.81 15.36 -1.60
C LYS A 102 10.44 16.26 -0.53
N SER A 103 9.71 17.30 -0.13
CA SER A 103 10.19 18.19 0.94
C SER A 103 10.34 17.44 2.27
N PHE A 104 9.42 16.52 2.58
CA PHE A 104 9.49 15.68 3.77
C PHE A 104 10.70 14.72 3.71
N GLU A 105 10.97 14.09 2.57
CA GLU A 105 12.15 13.22 2.38
C GLU A 105 13.45 13.95 2.70
N HIS A 106 13.67 15.09 2.05
CA HIS A 106 14.90 15.85 2.23
C HIS A 106 15.05 16.44 3.63
N SER A 107 13.93 16.84 4.24
CA SER A 107 13.97 17.47 5.56
C SER A 107 14.16 16.47 6.70
N TYR A 108 13.69 15.23 6.54
CA TYR A 108 13.63 14.25 7.64
C TYR A 108 14.26 12.91 7.31
N LEU A 109 13.94 12.33 6.15
CA LEU A 109 14.35 10.96 5.81
C LEU A 109 15.85 10.87 5.49
N ASP A 110 16.42 11.88 4.85
CA ASP A 110 17.86 11.93 4.52
C ASP A 110 18.74 11.86 5.78
N ASN A 111 18.43 12.67 6.79
CA ASN A 111 19.14 12.64 8.08
C ASN A 111 18.95 11.29 8.79
N LEU A 112 17.72 10.77 8.81
CA LEU A 112 17.45 9.47 9.42
C LEU A 112 18.26 8.34 8.73
N ASN A 113 18.31 8.33 7.41
CA ASN A 113 19.12 7.38 6.63
C ASN A 113 20.61 7.48 6.96
N ALA A 114 21.14 8.69 7.18
CA ALA A 114 22.53 8.88 7.61
C ALA A 114 22.81 8.21 8.97
N THR A 115 21.89 8.31 9.92
CA THR A 115 22.05 7.66 11.24
C THR A 115 22.02 6.13 11.17
N VAL A 116 21.23 5.56 10.24
CA VAL A 116 21.22 4.11 9.98
C VAL A 116 22.56 3.64 9.44
N LYS A 117 23.17 4.40 8.51
CA LYS A 117 24.52 4.11 7.98
C LYS A 117 25.58 4.16 9.08
N ALA A 118 25.47 5.13 10.00
CA ALA A 118 26.37 5.27 11.15
C ALA A 118 26.17 4.19 12.23
N LYS A 119 25.04 3.44 12.20
CA LYS A 119 24.69 2.40 13.18
C LYS A 119 24.67 2.92 14.63
N ASP A 120 24.33 4.19 14.82
CA ASP A 120 24.23 4.83 16.13
C ASP A 120 22.75 4.93 16.53
N PHE A 121 22.32 4.06 17.46
CA PHE A 121 20.93 4.04 17.90
C PHE A 121 20.50 5.30 18.64
N LYS A 122 21.42 5.99 19.32
CA LYS A 122 21.11 7.23 20.03
C LYS A 122 20.79 8.34 19.03
N GLN A 123 21.62 8.50 18.01
CA GLN A 123 21.38 9.47 16.93
C GLN A 123 20.16 9.07 16.11
N PHE A 124 20.02 7.79 15.77
CA PHE A 124 18.85 7.27 15.06
C PHE A 124 17.55 7.58 15.80
N LYS A 125 17.48 7.32 17.10
CA LYS A 125 16.27 7.58 17.89
C LYS A 125 15.91 9.07 17.90
N ALA A 126 16.90 9.96 17.97
CA ALA A 126 16.67 11.40 17.90
C ALA A 126 16.12 11.81 16.53
N ALA A 127 16.78 11.40 15.44
CA ALA A 127 16.32 11.66 14.08
C ALA A 127 14.93 11.07 13.82
N PHE A 128 14.67 9.85 14.29
CA PHE A 128 13.38 9.18 14.15
C PHE A 128 12.25 9.98 14.82
N ASN A 129 12.47 10.51 16.03
CA ASN A 129 11.49 11.35 16.70
C ASN A 129 11.23 12.67 15.94
N GLN A 130 12.27 13.29 15.38
CA GLN A 130 12.11 14.47 14.51
C GLN A 130 11.30 14.13 13.25
N THR A 131 11.52 12.96 12.66
CA THR A 131 10.72 12.48 11.52
C THR A 131 9.26 12.29 11.92
N ILE A 132 8.94 11.81 13.14
CA ILE A 132 7.54 11.73 13.64
C ILE A 132 6.89 13.10 13.69
N GLU A 133 7.60 14.13 14.17
CA GLU A 133 7.11 15.50 14.19
C GLU A 133 6.83 15.98 12.76
N GLY A 134 7.73 15.70 11.82
CA GLY A 134 7.53 15.94 10.39
C GLY A 134 6.29 15.24 9.81
N CYS A 135 6.10 13.95 10.11
CA CYS A 135 4.92 13.20 9.66
C CYS A 135 3.64 13.87 10.13
N ASN A 136 3.58 14.18 11.43
CA ASN A 136 2.41 14.77 12.07
C ASN A 136 2.15 16.22 11.63
N GLY A 137 3.21 16.95 11.28
CA GLY A 137 3.13 18.27 10.66
C GLY A 137 2.58 18.21 9.24
N CYS A 138 3.07 17.29 8.40
CA CYS A 138 2.58 17.06 7.05
C CYS A 138 1.10 16.65 7.04
N HIS A 139 0.69 15.75 7.94
CA HIS A 139 -0.71 15.37 8.10
C HIS A 139 -1.59 16.57 8.49
N ALA A 140 -1.12 17.43 9.40
CA ALA A 140 -1.88 18.63 9.77
C ALA A 140 -1.99 19.63 8.60
N ALA A 141 -0.88 19.89 7.90
CA ALA A 141 -0.84 20.80 6.76
C ALA A 141 -1.72 20.35 5.58
N SER A 142 -1.92 19.03 5.43
CA SER A 142 -2.81 18.46 4.42
C SER A 142 -4.28 18.40 4.84
N GLY A 143 -4.66 18.98 5.99
CA GLY A 143 -6.04 18.99 6.51
C GLY A 143 -6.42 17.73 7.31
N HIS A 144 -5.46 16.85 7.58
CA HIS A 144 -5.65 15.57 8.26
C HIS A 144 -5.02 15.57 9.65
N ALA A 145 -5.16 16.65 10.42
CA ALA A 145 -4.51 16.79 11.73
C ALA A 145 -4.88 15.69 12.75
N TYR A 146 -6.00 15.01 12.54
CA TYR A 146 -6.44 13.85 13.33
C TYR A 146 -5.66 12.56 13.03
N ILE A 147 -4.90 12.50 11.93
CA ILE A 147 -3.99 11.39 11.62
C ILE A 147 -2.67 11.66 12.34
N LYS A 148 -2.48 11.00 13.48
CA LYS A 148 -1.24 11.07 14.27
C LYS A 148 -0.47 9.77 14.19
N TYR A 149 0.72 9.80 13.58
CA TYR A 149 1.64 8.69 13.69
C TYR A 149 2.11 8.57 15.14
N GLN A 150 2.04 7.35 15.67
CA GLN A 150 2.62 6.95 16.92
C GLN A 150 3.36 5.65 16.70
N LEU A 151 4.57 5.53 17.25
CA LEU A 151 5.32 4.28 17.20
C LEU A 151 4.50 3.19 17.94
N PRO A 152 4.05 2.12 17.28
CA PRO A 152 3.31 1.04 17.92
C PRO A 152 4.18 0.36 18.98
N LYS A 153 3.58 -0.27 20.00
CA LYS A 153 4.32 -0.93 21.11
C LYS A 153 5.19 -2.12 20.67
N ARG A 154 4.95 -2.66 19.48
CA ARG A 154 5.67 -3.79 18.87
C ARG A 154 5.80 -3.55 17.37
N SER A 155 6.77 -4.19 16.76
CA SER A 155 6.96 -4.13 15.31
C SER A 155 5.75 -4.74 14.59
N PRO A 156 5.30 -4.17 13.45
CA PRO A 156 4.26 -4.77 12.61
C PRO A 156 4.74 -6.04 11.90
N SER A 157 6.04 -6.31 11.87
CA SER A 157 6.65 -7.53 11.30
C SER A 157 7.89 -7.97 12.09
N PRO A 158 8.36 -9.24 11.98
CA PRO A 158 9.56 -9.70 12.68
C PRO A 158 10.81 -9.03 12.07
N THR A 159 11.36 -8.04 12.77
CA THR A 159 12.48 -7.22 12.27
C THR A 159 13.72 -7.24 13.17
N SER A 160 13.60 -7.79 14.37
CA SER A 160 14.70 -8.00 15.33
C SER A 160 15.46 -9.29 15.02
N VAL A 161 16.78 -9.28 15.23
CA VAL A 161 17.65 -10.49 15.24
C VAL A 161 17.78 -11.13 16.62
N LYS A 162 17.14 -10.55 17.63
CA LYS A 162 17.04 -11.07 19.01
C LYS A 162 15.61 -11.46 19.34
#